data_AF-A0A925H0K2-F1
#
_entry.id   AF-A0A925H0K2-F1
#
_cell.length_a   1.000
_cell.length_b   1.000
_cell.length_c   1.000
_cell.angle_alpha   90.00
_cell.angle_beta   90.00
_cell.angle_gamma   90.00
#
_symmetry.space_group_name_H-M   'P 1'
#
loop_
_entity.id
_entity.type
_entity.pdbx_description
1 polymer ?
#
loop_
_entity_poly.entity_id
_entity_poly.type
_entity_poly.pdbx_seq_one_letter_code
_entity_poly.pdbx_strand_id
1 'polypeptide(L)'
;AIGSINSPMQCMMKEICAQCLQLHKDPDTGEEHVVFSCYNQDQPLDKVDFKNLRARLGQNGVQEKLTKKWIDRCLRESGARPELVEVSG
;
A
#
# COMPACT_ATOMS: atom_id res chain seq x y z
N ALA A 1 12.21 14.70 -10.67
CA ALA A 1 12.27 13.40 -11.38
C ALA A 1 10.87 12.79 -11.38
N ILE A 2 10.52 11.94 -12.35
CA ILE A 2 9.21 11.28 -12.40
C ILE A 2 9.34 9.85 -11.86
N GLY A 3 8.31 9.36 -11.16
CA GLY A 3 8.21 7.95 -10.81
C GLY A 3 6.77 7.46 -10.71
N SER A 4 6.59 6.17 -10.95
CA SER A 4 5.30 5.50 -10.85
C SER A 4 4.95 5.25 -9.37
N ILE A 5 3.91 5.92 -8.88
CA ILE A 5 3.55 5.89 -7.45
C ILE A 5 2.69 4.67 -7.14
N ASN A 6 3.09 3.94 -6.10
CA ASN A 6 2.46 2.69 -5.66
C ASN A 6 1.29 2.90 -4.68
N SER A 7 0.42 3.88 -4.91
CA SER A 7 -0.73 4.14 -4.04
C SER A 7 -1.64 2.91 -3.89
N PRO A 8 -2.27 2.68 -2.72
CA PRO A 8 -3.19 1.56 -2.55
C PRO A 8 -4.38 1.71 -3.51
N MET A 9 -4.76 0.62 -4.18
CA MET A 9 -5.86 0.65 -5.15
C MET A 9 -6.93 -0.37 -4.75
N GLN A 10 -8.21 0.00 -4.91
CA GLN A 10 -9.34 -0.93 -4.80
C GLN A 10 -9.98 -1.17 -6.16
N CYS A 11 -10.56 -0.13 -6.78
CA CYS A 11 -11.32 -0.31 -8.02
C CYS A 11 -10.46 -0.21 -9.29
N MET A 12 -9.41 0.62 -9.29
CA MET A 12 -8.66 1.03 -10.51
C MET A 12 -9.52 1.67 -11.63
N MET A 13 -10.76 2.07 -11.34
CA MET A 13 -11.73 2.58 -12.34
C MET A 13 -11.62 4.09 -12.63
N LYS A 14 -10.47 4.73 -12.35
CA LYS A 14 -10.21 6.18 -12.56
C LYS A 14 -11.21 7.11 -11.84
N GLU A 15 -10.77 7.68 -10.73
CA GLU A 15 -11.50 8.74 -10.01
C GLU A 15 -12.83 8.33 -9.34
N ILE A 16 -13.09 7.02 -9.22
CA ILE A 16 -14.32 6.49 -8.61
C ILE A 16 -14.20 6.28 -7.09
N CYS A 17 -13.28 5.42 -6.64
CA CYS A 17 -13.30 4.94 -5.23
C CYS A 17 -12.41 5.72 -4.24
N ALA A 18 -11.54 6.61 -4.72
CA ALA A 18 -10.60 7.38 -3.89
C ALA A 18 -9.62 6.59 -2.97
N GLN A 19 -9.52 5.26 -3.06
CA GLN A 19 -8.45 4.55 -2.32
C GLN A 19 -7.06 4.99 -2.79
N CYS A 20 -6.91 5.32 -4.08
CA CYS A 20 -5.63 5.68 -4.68
C CYS A 20 -5.28 7.17 -4.57
N LEU A 21 -6.02 7.96 -3.77
CA LEU A 21 -5.67 9.37 -3.58
C LEU A 21 -4.25 9.49 -3.05
N GLN A 22 -3.53 10.42 -3.64
CA GLN A 22 -2.21 10.82 -3.25
C GLN A 22 -2.20 12.33 -3.03
N LEU A 23 -1.58 12.76 -1.93
CA LEU A 23 -1.36 14.16 -1.64
C LEU A 23 -0.09 14.64 -2.36
N HIS A 24 -0.23 15.70 -3.14
CA HIS A 24 0.86 16.49 -3.66
C HIS A 24 0.98 17.78 -2.88
N LYS A 25 2.22 18.21 -2.65
CA LYS A 25 2.55 19.50 -2.08
C LYS A 25 3.55 20.19 -2.98
N ASP A 26 3.20 21.38 -3.44
CA ASP A 26 4.13 22.17 -4.23
C ASP A 26 5.31 22.63 -3.35
N PRO A 27 6.57 22.36 -3.76
CA PRO A 27 7.73 22.68 -2.94
C PRO A 27 8.01 24.20 -2.84
N ASP A 28 7.54 24.99 -3.81
CA ASP A 28 7.80 26.42 -3.86
C ASP A 28 6.72 27.22 -3.13
N THR A 29 5.45 26.83 -3.29
CA THR A 29 4.31 27.56 -2.70
C THR A 29 3.76 26.91 -1.43
N GLY A 30 4.00 25.62 -1.22
CA GLY A 30 3.40 24.83 -0.15
C GLY A 30 1.93 24.46 -0.38
N GLU A 31 1.35 24.78 -1.54
CA GLU A 31 -0.03 24.44 -1.89
C GLU A 31 -0.22 22.93 -2.00
N GLU A 32 -1.37 22.46 -1.52
CA GLU A 32 -1.70 21.03 -1.51
C GLU A 32 -2.76 20.70 -2.57
N HIS A 33 -2.50 19.64 -3.34
CA HIS A 33 -3.40 19.11 -4.35
C HIS A 33 -3.56 17.62 -4.19
N VAL A 34 -4.71 17.08 -4.62
CA VAL A 34 -4.97 15.64 -4.54
C VAL A 34 -4.97 15.05 -5.94
N VAL A 35 -4.25 13.93 -6.10
CA VAL A 35 -4.14 13.18 -7.35
C VAL A 35 -4.74 11.79 -7.17
N PHE A 36 -5.61 11.36 -8.07
CA PHE A 36 -6.02 9.96 -8.16
C PHE A 36 -4.95 9.17 -8.90
N SER A 37 -4.18 8.36 -8.18
CA SER A 37 -3.06 7.63 -8.80
C SER A 37 -3.49 6.60 -9.85
N CYS A 38 -4.73 6.10 -9.82
CA CYS A 38 -5.25 5.23 -10.88
C CYS A 38 -5.59 5.99 -12.18
N TYR A 39 -5.68 7.32 -12.11
CA TYR A 39 -5.81 8.20 -13.27
C TYR A 39 -4.43 8.63 -13.79
N ASN A 40 -3.55 9.10 -12.89
CA ASN A 40 -2.16 9.45 -13.22
C ASN A 40 -1.16 8.76 -12.27
N GLN A 41 -0.55 7.68 -12.73
CA GLN A 41 0.38 6.88 -11.94
C GLN A 41 1.80 7.46 -11.92
N ASP A 42 2.24 8.06 -13.03
CA ASP A 42 3.56 8.65 -13.16
C ASP A 42 3.54 10.10 -12.69
N GLN A 43 4.16 10.35 -11.53
CA GLN A 43 4.04 11.62 -10.82
C GLN A 43 5.42 12.25 -10.57
N PRO A 44 5.51 13.58 -10.52
CA PRO A 44 6.72 14.28 -10.09
C PRO A 44 7.01 13.97 -8.62
N LEU A 45 8.14 13.32 -8.36
CA LEU A 45 8.52 12.85 -7.02
C LEU A 45 8.71 14.01 -6.04
N ASP A 46 9.15 15.16 -6.52
CA ASP A 46 9.33 16.40 -5.77
C ASP A 46 8.03 16.96 -5.21
N LYS A 47 6.88 16.65 -5.83
CA LYS A 47 5.57 17.07 -5.33
C LYS A 47 4.92 16.04 -4.41
N VAL A 48 5.38 14.79 -4.41
CA VAL A 48 4.73 13.71 -3.65
C VAL A 48 4.96 13.87 -2.15
N ASP A 49 3.89 13.91 -1.35
CA ASP A 49 4.01 13.76 0.10
C ASP A 49 4.26 12.27 0.45
N PHE A 50 5.53 11.92 0.61
CA PHE A 50 5.94 10.56 0.98
C PHE A 50 5.55 10.15 2.39
N LYS A 51 5.35 11.11 3.31
CA LYS A 51 4.88 10.79 4.66
C LYS A 51 3.41 10.35 4.60
N ASN A 52 2.59 11.08 3.84
CA ASN A 52 1.20 10.70 3.56
C ASN A 52 1.16 9.33 2.85
N LEU A 53 1.94 9.16 1.78
CA LEU A 53 2.01 7.89 1.03
C LEU A 53 2.33 6.71 1.94
N ARG A 54 3.35 6.85 2.80
CA ARG A 54 3.75 5.78 3.73
C ARG A 54 2.62 5.41 4.70
N ALA A 55 1.90 6.40 5.21
CA ALA A 55 0.74 6.16 6.08
C ALA A 55 -0.38 5.42 5.32
N ARG A 56 -0.66 5.81 4.08
CA ARG A 56 -1.65 5.18 3.20
C ARG A 56 -1.30 3.72 2.88
N LEU A 57 -0.04 3.46 2.55
CA LEU A 57 0.46 2.11 2.29
C LEU A 57 0.34 1.19 3.51
N GLY A 58 0.48 1.73 4.72
CA GLY A 58 0.36 0.96 5.96
C GLY A 58 -1.07 0.64 6.39
N GLN A 59 -2.10 1.21 5.74
CA GLN A 59 -3.49 1.09 6.18
C GLN A 59 -3.97 -0.37 6.33
N ASN A 60 -3.48 -1.27 5.49
CA ASN A 60 -3.87 -2.68 5.50
C ASN A 60 -2.97 -3.58 6.34
N GLY A 61 -2.00 -3.03 7.08
CA GLY A 61 -0.97 -3.82 7.76
C GLY A 61 -1.49 -4.84 8.79
N VAL A 62 -2.65 -4.61 9.42
CA VAL A 62 -3.29 -5.61 10.30
C VAL A 62 -3.86 -6.77 9.48
N GLN A 63 -4.57 -6.45 8.40
CA GLN A 63 -5.16 -7.44 7.51
C GLN A 63 -4.06 -8.30 6.86
N GLU A 64 -2.97 -7.68 6.40
CA GLU A 64 -1.80 -8.40 5.85
C GLU A 64 -1.22 -9.41 6.84
N LYS A 65 -1.05 -9.03 8.11
CA LYS A 65 -0.53 -9.91 9.16
C LYS A 65 -1.48 -11.06 9.49
N LEU A 66 -2.77 -10.77 9.58
CA LEU A 66 -3.79 -11.80 9.83
C LEU A 66 -3.88 -12.78 8.65
N THR A 67 -3.94 -12.28 7.43
CA THR A 67 -3.93 -13.09 6.20
C THR A 67 -2.69 -13.97 6.13
N LYS A 68 -1.50 -13.44 6.45
CA LYS A 68 -0.27 -14.24 6.50
C LYS A 68 -0.37 -15.40 7.49
N LYS A 69 -0.88 -15.14 8.70
CA LYS A 69 -1.08 -16.18 9.73
C LYS A 69 -2.12 -17.21 9.30
N TRP A 70 -3.21 -16.76 8.67
CA TRP A 70 -4.25 -17.63 8.17
C TRP A 70 -3.74 -18.56 7.06
N ILE A 71 -3.03 -18.00 6.07
CA ILE A 71 -2.40 -18.79 5.00
C ILE A 71 -1.41 -19.80 5.58
N ASP A 72 -0.56 -19.39 6.52
CA ASP A 72 0.39 -20.30 7.18
C ASP A 72 -0.32 -21.49 7.85
N ARG A 73 -1.41 -21.22 8.57
CA ARG A 73 -2.26 -22.25 9.17
C ARG A 73 -2.84 -23.19 8.11
N CYS A 74 -3.47 -22.68 7.05
CA CYS A 74 -4.07 -23.51 6.00
C CYS A 74 -3.02 -24.38 5.27
N LEU A 75 -1.81 -23.87 5.08
CA LEU A 75 -0.72 -24.63 4.47
C LEU A 75 -0.22 -25.77 5.37
N ARG A 76 -0.23 -25.60 6.70
CA ARG A 76 0.08 -26.68 7.65
C ARG A 76 -1.02 -27.73 7.69
N GLU A 77 -2.27 -27.31 7.81
CA GLU A 77 -3.43 -28.23 7.86
C GLU A 77 -3.55 -29.08 6.58
N SER A 78 -3.14 -28.56 5.42
CA SER A 78 -3.12 -29.30 4.15
C SER A 78 -1.87 -30.16 3.91
N GLY A 79 -0.88 -30.11 4.82
CA GLY A 79 0.41 -30.80 4.66
C GLY A 79 1.36 -30.16 3.64
N ALA A 80 0.99 -29.02 3.06
CA ALA A 80 1.83 -28.27 2.12
C ALA A 80 3.00 -27.52 2.80
N ARG A 81 2.98 -27.44 4.13
CA ARG A 81 4.06 -26.87 4.97
C ARG A 81 4.24 -27.73 6.23
N PRO A 82 5.48 -28.03 6.67
CA PRO A 82 5.72 -28.79 7.89
C PRO A 82 5.23 -28.03 9.13
N GLU A 83 4.87 -28.78 10.18
CA GLU A 83 4.50 -28.21 11.48
C GLU A 83 5.62 -27.41 12.13
N LEU A 84 5.26 -26.48 13.01
CA LEU A 84 6.26 -25.74 13.78
C LEU A 84 6.90 -26.73 14.75
N VAL A 85 8.19 -27.02 14.58
CA VAL A 85 8.94 -27.74 15.60
C VAL A 85 9.23 -26.74 16.71
N GLU A 86 8.66 -26.96 17.90
CA GLU A 86 9.12 -26.23 19.08
C GLU A 86 10.59 -26.59 19.33
N VAL A 87 11.47 -25.61 19.20
CA VAL A 87 12.85 -25.76 19.66
C VAL A 87 12.82 -25.54 21.16
N SER A 88 12.80 -26.64 21.91
CA SER A 88 12.99 -26.62 23.36
C SER A 88 14.37 -26.06 23.67
N GLY A 89 14.41 -24.82 24.14
CA GLY A 89 15.57 -24.20 24.79
C GLY A 89 15.53 -24.43 26.29
#